data_AF-A0A7X3K4E0-F1
#
_entry.id   AF-A0A7X3K4E0-F1
#
_cell.length_a   1.000
_cell.length_b   1.000
_cell.length_c   1.000
_cell.angle_alpha   90.00
_cell.angle_beta   90.00
_cell.angle_gamma   90.00
#
_symmetry.space_group_name_H-M   'P 1'
#
loop_
_entity.id
_entity.type
_entity.pdbx_description
1 polymer ?
#
loop_
_entity_poly.entity_id
_entity_poly.type
_entity_poly.pdbx_seq_one_letter_code
_entity_poly.pdbx_strand_id
1 'polypeptide(L)' 'MSAFDPATLPDPLSQYFKRTDPLDAAALFAPNASVRDEGALHRGQAAIALWLRSVEERYRPRYQ' A
#
# COMPACT_ATOMS: atom_id res chain seq x y z
N MET A 1 23.32 0.83 12.68
CA MET A 1 22.14 0.95 11.78
C MET A 1 21.06 1.61 12.61
N SER A 2 20.55 2.78 12.22
CA SER A 2 19.42 3.38 12.94
C SER A 2 18.21 2.45 12.77
N ALA A 3 17.57 2.07 13.87
CA ALA A 3 16.33 1.31 13.79
C ALA A 3 15.29 2.15 13.04
N PHE A 4 14.52 1.52 12.17
CA PHE A 4 13.38 2.16 11.51
C PHE A 4 12.36 2.58 12.59
N ASP A 5 12.11 3.89 12.70
CA ASP A 5 11.07 4.42 13.58
C ASP A 5 9.84 4.85 12.75
N PRO A 6 8.74 4.08 12.77
CA PRO A 6 7.53 4.43 12.03
C PRO A 6 6.89 5.76 12.48
N ALA A 7 7.25 6.29 13.66
CA ALA A 7 6.77 7.60 14.14
C ALA A 7 7.40 8.78 13.37
N THR A 8 8.51 8.55 12.65
CA THR A 8 9.19 9.58 11.86
C THR A 8 8.70 9.68 10.41
N LEU A 9 7.77 8.80 10.01
CA LEU A 9 7.23 8.80 8.66
C LEU A 9 6.38 10.05 8.38
N PRO A 10 6.46 10.62 7.17
CA PRO A 10 5.48 11.58 6.68
C PRO A 10 4.05 11.05 6.82
N ASP A 11 3.10 11.94 7.13
CA ASP A 11 1.72 11.57 7.43
C ASP A 11 1.08 10.63 6.38
N PRO A 12 1.24 10.83 5.05
CA PRO A 12 0.66 9.92 4.05
C PRO A 12 1.16 8.47 4.17
N LEU A 13 2.43 8.27 4.53
CA LEU A 13 3.00 6.93 4.73
C LEU A 13 2.50 6.32 6.04
N SER A 14 2.42 7.11 7.11
CA SER A 14 1.83 6.66 8.38
C SER A 14 0.39 6.20 8.20
N GLN A 15 -0.42 6.97 7.45
CA GLN A 15 -1.79 6.61 7.12
C GLN A 15 -1.84 5.32 6.31
N TYR A 16 -0.99 5.16 5.30
CA TYR A 16 -0.96 3.95 4.49
C TYR A 16 -0.71 2.68 5.32
N PHE A 17 0.28 2.68 6.21
CA PHE A 17 0.59 1.51 7.05
C PHE A 17 -0.49 1.20 8.09
N LYS A 18 -1.29 2.19 8.51
CA LYS A 18 -2.40 2.00 9.47
C LYS A 18 -3.63 1.35 8.84
N ARG A 19 -3.78 1.42 7.52
CA ARG A 19 -4.97 0.93 6.81
C ARG A 19 -4.82 -0.56 6.55
N THR A 20 -5.74 -1.36 7.08
CA THR A 20 -5.76 -2.82 6.89
C THR A 20 -6.68 -3.25 5.74
N ASP A 21 -7.67 -2.43 5.38
CA ASP A 21 -8.53 -2.70 4.25
C ASP A 21 -7.88 -2.25 2.92
N PRO A 22 -7.81 -3.13 1.89
CA PRO A 22 -7.21 -2.79 0.59
C PRO A 22 -7.90 -1.64 -0.15
N LEU A 23 -9.23 -1.47 -0.02
CA LEU A 23 -9.97 -0.42 -0.69
C LEU A 23 -9.72 0.94 -0.02
N ASP A 24 -9.71 0.95 1.31
CA ASP A 24 -9.38 2.12 2.14
C ASP A 24 -7.92 2.56 1.92
N ALA A 25 -6.98 1.62 1.85
CA ALA A 25 -5.59 1.92 1.53
C ALA A 25 -5.41 2.46 0.09
N ALA A 26 -6.15 1.93 -0.89
CA ALA A 26 -6.10 2.42 -2.27
C ALA A 26 -6.60 3.87 -2.41
N ALA A 27 -7.49 4.32 -1.54
CA ALA A 27 -8.00 5.69 -1.55
C ALA A 27 -6.93 6.75 -1.25
N LEU A 28 -5.81 6.37 -0.63
CA LEU A 28 -4.68 7.26 -0.36
C LEU A 28 -3.84 7.59 -1.62
N PHE A 29 -4.01 6.83 -2.70
CA PHE A 29 -3.32 7.07 -3.96
C PHE A 29 -4.07 8.12 -4.78
N ALA A 30 -3.34 8.89 -5.59
CA ALA A 30 -3.95 9.77 -6.59
C ALA A 30 -4.84 8.97 -7.57
N PRO A 31 -5.92 9.56 -8.13
CA PRO A 31 -6.86 8.84 -9.00
C PRO A 31 -6.22 8.12 -10.20
N ASN A 32 -5.13 8.68 -10.74
CA ASN A 32 -4.38 8.15 -11.87
C ASN A 32 -2.99 7.58 -11.50
N ALA A 33 -2.75 7.34 -10.20
CA ALA A 33 -1.51 6.75 -9.71
C ALA A 33 -1.23 5.40 -10.35
N SER A 34 0.04 5.00 -10.36
CA SER A 34 0.47 3.71 -10.88
C SER A 34 1.39 3.02 -9.89
N VAL A 35 1.14 1.73 -9.63
CA VAL A 35 2.01 0.85 -8.86
C VAL A 35 2.67 -0.13 -9.81
N ARG A 36 3.98 -0.32 -9.67
CA ARG A 36 4.74 -1.30 -10.44
C ARG A 36 5.25 -2.38 -9.49
N ASP A 37 4.85 -3.60 -9.72
CA ASP A 37 5.17 -4.74 -8.86
C ASP A 37 5.40 -5.99 -9.71
N GLU A 38 6.46 -6.75 -9.44
CA GLU A 38 6.86 -7.95 -10.18
C GLU A 38 6.82 -7.82 -11.73
N GLY A 39 7.06 -6.62 -12.26
CA GLY A 39 6.99 -6.32 -13.69
C GLY A 39 5.59 -5.97 -14.23
N ALA A 40 4.53 -6.15 -13.44
CA ALA A 40 3.18 -5.69 -13.72
C ALA A 40 3.01 -4.19 -13.40
N LEU A 41 2.07 -3.54 -14.09
CA LEU A 41 1.69 -2.15 -13.85
C LEU A 41 0.20 -2.07 -13.50
N HIS A 42 -0.11 -1.56 -12.31
CA HIS A 42 -1.47 -1.38 -11.80
C HIS A 42 -1.80 0.11 -11.79
N ARG A 43 -2.67 0.55 -12.70
CA ARG A 43 -2.99 1.98 -12.89
C ARG A 43 -4.40 2.32 -12.39
N GLY A 44 -4.48 3.36 -11.59
CA GLY A 44 -5.71 3.86 -10.98
C GLY A 44 -6.09 3.10 -9.71
N GLN A 45 -6.86 3.76 -8.84
CA GLN A 45 -7.19 3.28 -7.51
C GLN A 45 -7.86 1.89 -7.53
N ALA A 46 -8.72 1.61 -8.51
CA ALA A 46 -9.38 0.30 -8.64
C ALA A 46 -8.37 -0.84 -8.90
N ALA A 47 -7.41 -0.64 -9.80
CA ALA A 47 -6.37 -1.64 -10.07
C ALA A 47 -5.42 -1.82 -8.87
N ILE A 48 -5.12 -0.72 -8.18
CA ILE A 48 -4.28 -0.72 -6.97
C ILE A 48 -4.98 -1.46 -5.82
N ALA A 49 -6.29 -1.31 -5.64
CA ALA A 49 -7.06 -2.06 -4.64
C ALA A 49 -7.02 -3.57 -4.88
N LEU A 50 -7.14 -3.99 -6.16
CA LEU A 50 -7.00 -5.40 -6.54
C LEU A 50 -5.58 -5.94 -6.28
N TRP A 51 -4.56 -5.13 -6.59
CA TRP A 51 -3.18 -5.48 -6.29
C TRP A 51 -2.94 -5.64 -4.78
N LEU A 52 -3.36 -4.67 -3.96
CA LEU A 52 -3.25 -4.72 -2.51
C LEU A 52 -3.91 -5.97 -1.93
N ARG A 53 -5.09 -6.35 -2.44
CA ARG A 53 -5.75 -7.60 -2.06
C ARG A 53 -4.90 -8.82 -2.40
N SER A 54 -4.38 -8.90 -3.63
CA SER A 54 -3.56 -10.05 -4.05
C SER A 54 -2.27 -10.18 -3.24
N VAL A 55 -1.66 -9.05 -2.86
CA VAL A 55 -0.46 -9.00 -2.03
C VAL A 55 -0.76 -9.49 -0.61
N GLU A 56 -1.88 -9.07 -0.03
CA GLU A 56 -2.34 -9.55 1.28
C GLU A 56 -2.58 -11.06 1.26
N GLU A 57 -3.27 -11.57 0.23
CA GLU A 57 -3.55 -13.00 0.08
C GLU A 57 -2.27 -13.83 -0.11
N ARG A 58 -1.32 -13.33 -0.91
CA ARG A 58 -0.10 -14.07 -1.30
C ARG A 58 1.00 -14.02 -0.24
N TYR A 59 1.17 -12.88 0.41
CA TYR A 59 2.34 -12.62 1.25
C TYR A 59 2.02 -12.34 2.70
N ARG A 60 0.77 -11.96 3.03
CA ARG A 60 0.37 -11.47 4.37
C ARG A 60 1.41 -10.51 4.97
N PRO A 61 1.82 -9.46 4.22
CA PRO A 61 2.96 -8.63 4.59
C PRO A 61 2.68 -7.72 5.79
N ARG A 62 1.42 -7.62 6.24
CA ARG A 62 1.08 -6.87 7.44
C ARG A 62 1.53 -7.66 8.67
N TYR A 63 2.67 -7.23 9.21
CA TYR A 63 3.28 -7.75 10.44
C TYR A 63 2.23 -7.90 11.55
N GLN A 64 2.12 -9.12 12.11
CA GLN A 64 1.48 -9.38 13.40
C GLN A 64 2.37 -8.88 14.54
#